data_AF-A0A661PC15-F1
#
_entry.id   AF-A0A661PC15-F1
#
_cell.length_a   1.000
_cell.length_b   1.000
_cell.length_c   1.000
_cell.angle_alpha   90.00
_cell.angle_beta   90.00
_cell.angle_gamma   90.00
#
_symmetry.space_group_name_H-M   'P 1'
#
loop_
_entity.id
_entity.type
_entity.pdbx_description
1 polymer ?
#
loop_
_entity_poly.entity_id
_entity_poly.type
_entity_poly.pdbx_seq_one_letter_code
_entity_poly.pdbx_strand_id
1 'polypeptide(L)'
;LLVLSIFVNPTQFGQGEDLDSYPRDFERDERLARECGVDVVFYPDSAAIYPDDYATYVSVEGHLTTALEGACRPTHFRGVTTVVAKLFIIVQPHVALFGRKDFQQLAVIRRMTADLNLPVEIVGMPIVRESDGLAMSSRNVYLSESERKQALALVDTLGRSAKMVSNGEQDVAKVLESAQKSLNAERDLKIDYVKICHAQTLEEVDAFDHESVMLLAVSVGKTRLIDNGFLL
;
A
#
# COMPACT_ATOMS: atom_id res chain seq x y z
N LEU A 1 -0.13 25.51 5.11
CA LEU A 1 -1.41 25.08 4.52
C LEU A 1 -1.34 23.57 4.35
N LEU A 2 -2.27 22.84 4.97
CA LEU A 2 -2.44 21.39 4.88
C LEU A 2 -3.64 21.09 3.97
N VAL A 3 -3.39 20.37 2.88
CA VAL A 3 -4.43 19.93 1.92
C VAL A 3 -4.64 18.44 2.07
N LEU A 4 -5.90 18.01 2.19
CA LEU A 4 -6.31 16.62 2.11
C LEU A 4 -7.09 16.39 0.82
N SER A 5 -6.57 15.59 -0.11
CA SER A 5 -7.33 15.15 -1.26
C SER A 5 -8.13 13.88 -0.94
N ILE A 6 -9.44 13.92 -1.13
CA ILE A 6 -10.31 12.74 -1.03
C ILE A 6 -10.86 12.49 -2.44
N PHE A 7 -10.38 11.42 -3.08
CA PHE A 7 -10.81 11.08 -4.43
C PHE A 7 -10.69 9.57 -4.66
N VAL A 8 -11.81 8.90 -4.92
CA VAL A 8 -11.81 7.49 -5.31
C VAL A 8 -11.49 7.40 -6.79
N ASN A 9 -10.20 7.31 -7.11
CA ASN A 9 -9.69 7.33 -8.48
C ASN A 9 -10.15 6.09 -9.28
N PRO A 10 -11.01 6.19 -10.29
CA PRO A 10 -11.48 5.03 -11.05
C PRO A 10 -10.36 4.34 -11.86
N THR A 11 -9.33 5.08 -12.28
CA THR A 11 -8.30 4.55 -13.19
C THR A 11 -7.33 3.56 -12.54
N GLN A 12 -7.30 3.50 -11.21
CA GLN A 12 -6.46 2.54 -10.47
C GLN A 12 -7.19 1.25 -10.10
N PHE A 13 -8.49 1.13 -10.43
CA PHE A 13 -9.28 -0.07 -10.17
C PHE A 13 -9.37 -0.94 -11.43
N GLY A 14 -9.16 -2.24 -11.27
CA GLY A 14 -9.39 -3.24 -12.30
C GLY A 14 -10.86 -3.65 -12.43
N GLN A 15 -11.21 -4.37 -13.50
CA GLN A 15 -12.53 -4.99 -13.63
C GLN A 15 -12.75 -6.00 -12.50
N GLY A 16 -13.88 -5.89 -11.80
CA GLY A 16 -14.22 -6.77 -10.68
C GLY A 16 -13.57 -6.39 -9.34
N GLU A 17 -12.83 -5.28 -9.29
CA GLU A 17 -12.40 -4.68 -8.02
C GLU A 17 -13.53 -3.85 -7.37
N ASP A 18 -13.28 -3.38 -6.16
CA ASP A 18 -14.28 -2.81 -5.25
C ASP A 18 -14.64 -1.33 -5.52
N LEU A 19 -14.55 -0.83 -6.77
CA LEU A 19 -14.81 0.58 -7.09
C LEU A 19 -16.23 1.03 -6.71
N ASP A 20 -17.24 0.22 -7.04
CA ASP A 20 -18.64 0.54 -6.77
C ASP A 20 -18.97 0.46 -5.29
N SER A 21 -18.39 -0.53 -4.60
CA SER A 21 -18.60 -0.80 -3.17
C SER A 21 -17.60 -0.08 -2.25
N TYR A 22 -16.70 0.75 -2.78
CA TYR A 22 -15.69 1.42 -1.99
C TYR A 22 -16.37 2.36 -0.98
N PRO A 23 -16.00 2.35 0.31
CA PRO A 23 -16.68 3.16 1.32
C PRO A 23 -16.53 4.66 1.02
N ARG A 24 -17.63 5.41 1.09
CA ARG A 24 -17.66 6.86 0.89
C ARG A 24 -18.54 7.49 1.97
N ASP A 25 -17.96 8.38 2.78
CA ASP A 25 -18.67 9.12 3.82
C ASP A 25 -18.02 10.51 3.98
N PHE A 26 -18.33 11.40 3.03
CA PHE A 26 -17.69 12.72 2.97
C PHE A 26 -17.95 13.57 4.22
N GLU A 27 -19.15 13.52 4.80
CA GLU A 27 -19.48 14.29 6.00
C GLU A 27 -18.62 13.85 7.20
N ARG A 28 -18.41 12.54 7.36
CA ARG A 28 -17.50 12.01 8.37
C ARG A 28 -16.05 12.41 8.11
N ASP A 29 -15.59 12.26 6.87
CA ASP A 29 -14.20 12.54 6.52
C ASP A 29 -13.86 14.04 6.62
N GLU A 30 -14.78 14.93 6.23
CA GLU A 30 -14.64 16.38 6.38
C GLU A 30 -14.53 16.79 7.86
N ARG A 31 -15.39 16.22 8.72
CA ARG A 31 -15.35 16.48 10.16
C ARG A 31 -14.00 16.09 10.77
N LEU A 32 -13.53 14.87 10.47
CA LEU A 32 -12.25 14.37 10.97
C LEU A 32 -11.08 15.23 10.45
N ALA A 33 -11.09 15.59 9.17
CA ALA A 33 -10.08 16.45 8.58
C ALA A 33 -10.01 17.81 9.31
N ARG A 34 -11.16 18.41 9.60
CA ARG A 34 -11.25 19.66 10.35
C ARG A 34 -10.70 19.53 11.77
N GLU A 35 -11.04 18.46 12.48
CA GLU A 35 -10.51 18.18 13.83
C GLU A 35 -9.00 17.99 13.85
N CYS A 36 -8.42 17.46 12.76
CA CYS A 36 -6.97 17.34 12.57
C CYS A 36 -6.28 18.61 12.05
N GLY A 37 -7.01 19.71 11.85
CA GLY A 37 -6.43 20.98 11.40
C GLY A 37 -6.12 21.05 9.90
N VAL A 38 -6.84 20.30 9.06
CA VAL A 38 -6.76 20.44 7.59
C VAL A 38 -7.32 21.80 7.18
N ASP A 39 -6.55 22.56 6.39
CA ASP A 39 -6.95 23.87 5.89
C ASP A 39 -7.88 23.75 4.66
N VAL A 40 -7.64 22.76 3.79
CA VAL A 40 -8.40 22.54 2.55
C VAL A 40 -8.67 21.06 2.35
N VAL A 41 -9.94 20.70 2.20
CA VAL A 41 -10.35 19.38 1.69
C VAL A 41 -10.60 19.50 0.19
N PHE A 42 -9.75 18.87 -0.62
CA PHE A 42 -9.91 18.80 -2.06
C PHE A 42 -10.71 17.54 -2.43
N TYR A 43 -11.99 17.71 -2.75
CA TYR A 43 -12.95 16.63 -3.03
C TYR A 43 -13.55 16.75 -4.44
N PRO A 44 -12.77 16.47 -5.49
CA PRO A 44 -13.22 16.56 -6.88
C PRO A 44 -14.09 15.35 -7.25
N ASP A 45 -14.98 15.54 -8.24
CA ASP A 45 -15.57 14.41 -8.96
C ASP A 45 -14.62 13.86 -10.03
N SER A 46 -14.97 12.71 -10.61
CA SER A 46 -14.15 12.06 -11.63
C SER A 46 -14.04 12.88 -12.92
N ALA A 47 -15.05 13.66 -13.30
CA ALA A 47 -15.05 14.43 -14.53
C ALA A 47 -14.11 15.66 -14.43
N ALA A 48 -13.98 16.25 -13.24
CA ALA A 48 -13.03 17.32 -12.96
C ALA A 48 -11.57 16.83 -13.05
N ILE A 49 -11.32 15.57 -12.71
CA ILE A 49 -10.00 14.94 -12.84
C ILE A 49 -9.77 14.41 -14.26
N TYR A 50 -10.76 13.73 -14.84
CA TYR A 50 -10.72 13.06 -16.12
C TYR A 50 -11.84 13.61 -17.03
N PRO A 51 -11.59 14.72 -17.76
CA PRO A 51 -12.56 15.26 -18.71
C PRO A 51 -12.83 14.30 -19.88
N ASP A 52 -13.83 14.64 -20.69
CA ASP A 52 -14.10 13.93 -21.94
C ASP A 52 -12.83 13.88 -22.82
N ASP A 53 -12.64 12.76 -23.50
CA ASP A 53 -11.47 12.48 -24.35
C ASP A 53 -10.10 12.49 -23.62
N TYR A 54 -10.09 12.30 -22.29
CA TYR A 54 -8.85 12.17 -21.53
C TYR A 54 -7.95 11.03 -22.06
N ALA A 55 -6.73 11.39 -22.47
CA ALA A 55 -5.82 10.47 -23.16
C ALA A 55 -4.36 10.45 -22.63
N THR A 56 -4.07 11.15 -21.52
CA THR A 56 -2.70 11.24 -20.97
C THR A 56 -2.53 10.34 -19.77
N TYR A 57 -1.50 9.49 -19.76
CA TYR A 57 -1.20 8.63 -18.63
C TYR A 57 0.27 8.74 -18.26
N VAL A 58 0.55 8.62 -16.98
CA VAL A 58 1.90 8.45 -16.44
C VAL A 58 2.06 6.97 -16.09
N SER A 59 3.21 6.40 -16.41
CA SER A 59 3.56 5.04 -16.05
C SER A 59 5.02 4.96 -15.67
N VAL A 60 5.30 4.33 -14.53
CA VAL A 60 6.63 3.87 -14.16
C VAL A 60 6.78 2.45 -14.70
N GLU A 61 7.87 2.18 -15.39
CA GLU A 61 8.16 0.86 -15.97
C GLU A 61 9.17 0.07 -15.14
N GLY A 62 9.27 -1.23 -15.42
CA GLY A 62 10.22 -2.13 -14.79
C GLY A 62 9.69 -2.84 -13.55
N HIS A 63 10.61 -3.48 -12.81
CA HIS A 63 10.27 -4.41 -11.73
C HIS A 63 9.33 -3.81 -10.66
N LEU A 64 9.50 -2.51 -10.36
CA LEU A 64 8.67 -1.77 -9.41
C LEU A 64 7.16 -1.84 -9.70
N THR A 65 6.75 -1.97 -10.96
CA THR A 65 5.33 -2.00 -11.35
C THR A 65 4.89 -3.32 -11.98
N THR A 66 5.81 -4.25 -12.26
CA THR A 66 5.49 -5.58 -12.80
C THR A 66 5.55 -6.70 -11.76
N ALA A 67 6.12 -6.46 -10.58
CA ALA A 67 6.16 -7.42 -9.46
C ALA A 67 5.07 -7.14 -8.41
N LEU A 68 4.92 -8.05 -7.45
CA LEU A 68 4.07 -7.88 -6.25
C LEU A 68 2.63 -7.44 -6.61
N GLU A 69 2.16 -6.29 -6.09
CA GLU A 69 0.82 -5.75 -6.39
C GLU A 69 0.63 -5.50 -7.89
N GLY A 70 1.69 -5.12 -8.60
CA GLY A 70 1.65 -4.84 -10.03
C GLY A 70 1.40 -6.09 -10.87
N ALA A 71 1.91 -7.24 -10.43
CA ALA A 71 1.63 -8.53 -11.06
C ALA A 71 0.16 -8.94 -10.88
N CYS A 72 -0.42 -8.66 -9.71
CA CYS A 72 -1.82 -8.97 -9.41
C CYS A 72 -2.80 -7.94 -10.01
N ARG A 73 -2.36 -6.70 -10.24
CA ARG A 73 -3.21 -5.57 -10.64
C ARG A 73 -2.55 -4.79 -11.79
N PRO A 74 -2.57 -5.32 -13.03
CA PRO A 74 -1.75 -4.82 -14.14
C PRO A 74 -1.94 -3.35 -14.53
N THR A 75 -3.11 -2.76 -14.26
CA THR A 75 -3.41 -1.35 -14.56
C THR A 75 -3.24 -0.41 -13.36
N HIS A 76 -3.04 -0.96 -12.16
CA HIS A 76 -3.16 -0.23 -10.91
C HIS A 76 -2.17 0.93 -10.81
N PHE A 77 -0.87 0.67 -11.00
CA PHE A 77 0.15 1.69 -10.83
C PHE A 77 0.12 2.78 -11.90
N ARG A 78 -0.35 2.47 -13.13
CA ARG A 78 -0.60 3.51 -14.14
C ARG A 78 -1.70 4.47 -13.66
N GLY A 79 -2.78 3.94 -13.08
CA GLY A 79 -3.85 4.76 -12.50
C GLY A 79 -3.35 5.62 -11.32
N VAL A 80 -2.58 5.02 -10.41
CA VAL A 80 -2.00 5.71 -9.25
C VAL A 80 -1.06 6.83 -9.68
N THR A 81 -0.07 6.54 -10.52
CA THR A 81 0.92 7.54 -10.97
C THR A 81 0.26 8.66 -11.75
N THR A 82 -0.72 8.34 -12.61
CA THR A 82 -1.49 9.35 -13.34
C THR A 82 -2.25 10.30 -12.41
N VAL A 83 -2.99 9.77 -11.43
CA VAL A 83 -3.76 10.63 -10.51
C VAL A 83 -2.86 11.44 -9.59
N VAL A 84 -1.78 10.85 -9.06
CA VAL A 84 -0.85 11.54 -8.16
C VAL A 84 -0.10 12.65 -8.89
N ALA A 85 0.36 12.42 -10.12
CA ALA A 85 0.98 13.45 -10.94
C ALA A 85 0.03 14.65 -11.16
N LYS A 86 -1.24 14.38 -11.46
CA LYS A 86 -2.26 15.44 -11.59
C LYS A 86 -2.48 16.19 -10.28
N LEU A 87 -2.59 15.48 -9.17
CA LEU A 87 -2.75 16.10 -7.84
C LEU A 87 -1.55 16.97 -7.48
N PHE A 88 -0.32 16.55 -7.79
CA PHE A 88 0.88 17.38 -7.59
C PHE A 88 0.86 18.64 -8.47
N ILE A 89 0.37 18.57 -9.71
CA ILE A 89 0.22 19.73 -10.58
C ILE A 89 -0.86 20.69 -10.05
N ILE A 90 -1.99 20.17 -9.57
CA ILE A 90 -3.13 20.96 -9.09
C ILE A 90 -2.83 21.62 -7.74
N VAL A 91 -2.32 20.84 -6.78
CA VAL A 91 -2.13 21.26 -5.38
C VAL A 91 -0.79 21.95 -5.19
N GLN A 92 0.23 21.61 -6.00
CA GLN A 92 1.61 22.10 -5.88
C GLN A 92 2.17 21.98 -4.45
N PRO A 93 2.13 20.78 -3.84
CA PRO A 93 2.60 20.60 -2.47
C PRO A 93 4.13 20.71 -2.40
N HIS A 94 4.65 21.27 -1.31
CA HIS A 94 6.09 21.20 -1.01
C HIS A 94 6.47 19.79 -0.52
N VAL A 95 5.57 19.17 0.25
CA VAL A 95 5.73 17.85 0.86
C VAL A 95 4.44 17.06 0.68
N ALA A 96 4.55 15.80 0.28
CA ALA A 96 3.43 14.86 0.18
C ALA A 96 3.66 13.63 1.07
N LEU A 97 2.65 13.31 1.87
CA LEU A 97 2.70 12.23 2.87
C LEU A 97 2.03 10.97 2.33
N PHE A 98 2.72 9.84 2.38
CA PHE A 98 2.18 8.54 1.96
C PHE A 98 2.45 7.49 3.03
N GLY A 99 1.50 6.59 3.28
CA GLY A 99 1.67 5.52 4.27
C GLY A 99 2.60 4.42 3.77
N ARG A 100 3.51 3.93 4.63
CA ARG A 100 4.38 2.77 4.35
C ARG A 100 3.61 1.45 4.23
N LYS A 101 2.33 1.42 4.59
CA LYS A 101 1.46 0.25 4.42
C LYS A 101 1.38 -0.17 2.96
N ASP A 102 1.22 0.81 2.05
CA ASP A 102 1.29 0.61 0.61
C ASP A 102 2.74 0.81 0.13
N PHE A 103 3.65 -0.04 0.60
CA PHE A 103 5.11 0.13 0.44
C PHE A 103 5.55 0.23 -1.02
N GLN A 104 5.01 -0.63 -1.89
CA GLN A 104 5.29 -0.59 -3.33
C GLN A 104 4.78 0.70 -3.98
N GLN A 105 3.60 1.19 -3.57
CA GLN A 105 3.07 2.46 -4.05
C GLN A 105 4.02 3.62 -3.71
N LEU A 106 4.51 3.67 -2.46
CA LEU A 106 5.47 4.67 -2.03
C LEU A 106 6.75 4.64 -2.88
N ALA A 107 7.29 3.46 -3.17
CA ALA A 107 8.46 3.30 -4.03
C ALA A 107 8.19 3.77 -5.47
N VAL A 108 7.05 3.40 -6.05
CA VAL A 108 6.62 3.81 -7.39
C VAL A 108 6.45 5.34 -7.48
N ILE A 109 5.83 5.97 -6.47
CA ILE A 109 5.65 7.42 -6.43
C ILE A 109 7.00 8.13 -6.28
N ARG A 110 7.90 7.64 -5.43
CA ARG A 110 9.26 8.19 -5.31
C ARG A 110 10.02 8.14 -6.64
N ARG A 111 9.97 7.01 -7.35
CA ARG A 111 10.56 6.87 -8.68
C ARG A 111 9.95 7.86 -9.66
N MET A 112 8.62 7.93 -9.75
CA MET A 112 7.91 8.88 -10.62
C MET A 112 8.31 10.33 -10.33
N THR A 113 8.30 10.75 -9.06
CA THR A 113 8.65 12.11 -8.65
C THR A 113 10.09 12.46 -9.04
N ALA A 114 11.04 11.54 -8.83
CA ALA A 114 12.43 11.73 -9.20
C ALA A 114 12.60 11.82 -10.73
N ASP A 115 12.05 10.87 -11.48
CA ASP A 115 12.23 10.77 -12.94
C ASP A 115 11.59 11.95 -13.68
N LEU A 116 10.45 12.45 -13.19
CA LEU A 116 9.74 13.61 -13.76
C LEU A 116 10.23 14.95 -13.20
N ASN A 117 11.25 14.95 -12.34
CA ASN A 117 11.80 16.15 -11.70
C ASN A 117 10.72 17.00 -11.00
N LEU A 118 9.76 16.34 -10.35
CA LEU A 118 8.67 17.04 -9.67
C LEU A 118 9.21 17.68 -8.38
N PRO A 119 8.93 18.98 -8.12
CA PRO A 119 9.47 19.70 -6.97
C PRO A 119 8.68 19.41 -5.69
N VAL A 120 8.53 18.12 -5.34
CA VAL A 120 7.76 17.64 -4.19
C VAL A 120 8.59 16.66 -3.38
N GLU A 121 8.71 16.88 -2.07
CA GLU A 121 9.31 15.91 -1.15
C GLU A 121 8.31 14.79 -0.82
N ILE A 122 8.73 13.52 -0.97
CA ILE A 122 7.88 12.36 -0.69
C ILE A 122 8.24 11.72 0.66
N VAL A 123 7.39 11.91 1.66
CA VAL A 123 7.61 11.41 3.03
C VAL A 123 6.76 10.16 3.28
N GLY A 124 7.44 9.06 3.63
CA GLY A 124 6.82 7.80 3.97
C GLY A 124 6.48 7.70 5.46
N MET A 125 5.20 7.76 5.80
CA MET A 125 4.68 7.70 7.17
C MET A 125 4.61 6.26 7.70
N PRO A 126 4.88 6.02 9.00
CA PRO A 126 4.78 4.69 9.61
C PRO A 126 3.41 4.03 9.40
N ILE A 127 3.39 2.70 9.41
CA ILE A 127 2.13 1.95 9.38
C ILE A 127 1.41 2.20 10.71
N VAL A 128 0.24 2.84 10.64
CA VAL A 128 -0.66 2.94 11.79
C VAL A 128 -1.37 1.61 11.95
N ARG A 129 -1.36 1.08 13.17
CA ARG A 129 -1.89 -0.23 13.51
C ARG A 129 -3.02 -0.07 14.52
N GLU A 130 -4.00 -0.97 14.43
CA GLU A 130 -5.02 -1.17 15.46
C GLU A 130 -4.35 -1.59 16.79
N SER A 131 -5.10 -1.58 17.89
CA SER A 131 -4.58 -1.91 19.23
C SER A 131 -3.98 -3.32 19.34
N ASP A 132 -4.39 -4.24 18.48
CA ASP A 132 -3.89 -5.61 18.39
C ASP A 132 -2.80 -5.79 17.32
N GLY A 133 -2.35 -4.70 16.69
CA GLY A 133 -1.24 -4.68 15.74
C GLY A 133 -1.64 -4.85 14.27
N LEU A 134 -2.90 -5.18 13.96
CA LEU A 134 -3.32 -5.26 12.55
C LEU A 134 -3.14 -3.90 11.86
N ALA A 135 -2.53 -3.88 10.67
CA ALA A 135 -2.42 -2.64 9.91
C ALA A 135 -3.81 -2.03 9.64
N MET A 136 -3.97 -0.73 9.93
CA MET A 136 -5.23 -0.04 9.67
C MET A 136 -5.51 0.00 8.18
N SER A 137 -6.74 -0.36 7.81
CA SER A 137 -7.19 -0.41 6.42
C SER A 137 -8.70 -0.22 6.39
N SER A 138 -9.20 0.60 5.46
CA SER A 138 -10.65 0.74 5.22
C SER A 138 -11.32 -0.61 4.95
N ARG A 139 -10.58 -1.55 4.35
CA ARG A 139 -11.04 -2.91 4.05
C ARG A 139 -11.19 -3.81 5.28
N ASN A 140 -10.68 -3.43 6.45
CA ASN A 140 -10.84 -4.22 7.67
C ASN A 140 -12.32 -4.36 8.07
N VAL A 141 -13.18 -3.41 7.67
CA VAL A 141 -14.63 -3.45 7.92
C VAL A 141 -15.34 -4.63 7.25
N TYR A 142 -14.72 -5.24 6.24
CA TYR A 142 -15.28 -6.38 5.51
C TYR A 142 -15.02 -7.72 6.19
N LEU A 143 -14.16 -7.75 7.20
CA LEU A 143 -13.80 -8.97 7.93
C LEU A 143 -14.89 -9.31 8.95
N SER A 144 -15.34 -10.55 8.95
CA SER A 144 -16.06 -11.12 10.09
C SER A 144 -15.17 -11.19 11.33
N GLU A 145 -15.76 -11.40 12.51
CA GLU A 145 -14.99 -11.53 13.76
C GLU A 145 -13.96 -12.68 13.71
N SER A 146 -14.27 -13.78 13.03
CA SER A 146 -13.36 -14.92 12.85
C SER A 146 -12.20 -14.58 11.92
N GLU A 147 -12.51 -14.01 10.75
CA GLU A 147 -11.51 -13.55 9.77
C GLU A 147 -10.59 -12.48 10.39
N ARG A 148 -11.15 -11.56 11.18
CA ARG A 148 -10.40 -10.50 11.86
C ARG A 148 -9.37 -11.03 12.87
N LYS A 149 -9.68 -12.14 13.55
CA LYS A 149 -8.72 -12.82 14.45
C LYS A 149 -7.63 -13.52 13.65
N GLN A 150 -7.98 -14.23 12.57
CA GLN A 150 -7.00 -14.91 11.73
C GLN A 150 -6.09 -13.92 10.97
N ALA A 151 -6.57 -12.73 10.63
CA ALA A 151 -5.77 -11.67 10.04
C ALA A 151 -4.56 -11.23 10.90
N LEU A 152 -4.59 -11.49 12.22
CA LEU A 152 -3.45 -11.22 13.10
C LEU A 152 -2.24 -12.11 12.78
N ALA A 153 -2.43 -13.22 12.07
CA ALA A 153 -1.33 -14.05 11.59
C ALA A 153 -0.35 -13.27 10.69
N LEU A 154 -0.77 -12.21 10.02
CA LEU A 154 0.13 -11.33 9.23
C LEU A 154 1.12 -10.61 10.15
N VAL A 155 0.62 -10.01 11.23
CA VAL A 155 1.42 -9.26 12.22
C VAL A 155 2.41 -10.19 12.91
N ASP A 156 1.90 -11.33 13.36
CA ASP A 156 2.67 -12.40 13.98
C ASP A 156 3.78 -12.92 13.05
N THR A 157 3.47 -13.09 11.77
CA THR A 157 4.43 -13.57 10.76
C THR A 157 5.57 -12.57 10.57
N LEU A 158 5.27 -11.28 10.47
CA LEU A 158 6.29 -10.23 10.38
C LEU A 158 7.19 -10.22 11.63
N GLY A 159 6.57 -10.24 12.83
CA GLY A 159 7.31 -10.23 14.09
C GLY A 159 8.20 -11.46 14.26
N ARG A 160 7.71 -12.66 13.91
CA ARG A 160 8.51 -13.89 13.97
C ARG A 160 9.63 -13.89 12.94
N SER A 161 9.40 -13.39 11.73
CA SER A 161 10.42 -13.30 10.69
C SER A 161 11.56 -12.35 11.09
N ALA A 162 11.23 -11.16 11.59
CA ALA A 162 12.23 -10.22 12.13
C ALA A 162 12.98 -10.82 13.32
N LYS A 163 12.30 -11.59 14.19
CA LYS A 163 12.95 -12.29 15.31
C LYS A 163 13.90 -13.40 14.85
N MET A 164 13.59 -14.12 13.77
CA MET A 164 14.49 -15.13 13.20
C MET A 164 15.78 -14.47 12.70
N VAL A 165 15.66 -13.40 11.92
CA VAL A 165 16.81 -12.69 11.34
C VAL A 165 17.66 -12.03 12.42
N SER A 166 17.05 -11.35 13.39
CA SER A 166 17.78 -10.75 14.53
C SER A 166 18.46 -11.78 15.45
N ASN A 167 18.00 -13.03 15.47
CA ASN A 167 18.68 -14.14 16.16
C ASN A 167 19.78 -14.83 15.33
N GLY A 168 20.08 -14.31 14.13
CA GLY A 168 21.18 -14.77 13.29
C GLY A 168 20.80 -15.77 12.21
N GLU A 169 19.52 -15.98 11.91
CA GLU A 169 19.14 -16.72 10.69
C GLU A 169 19.55 -15.90 9.46
N GLN A 170 20.33 -16.51 8.57
CA GLN A 170 20.84 -15.89 7.35
C GLN A 170 20.21 -16.47 6.08
N ASP A 171 19.51 -17.60 6.19
CA ASP A 171 18.87 -18.25 5.08
C ASP A 171 17.49 -17.61 4.79
N VAL A 172 17.44 -16.79 3.75
CA VAL A 172 16.22 -16.13 3.25
C VAL A 172 15.11 -17.15 2.98
N ALA A 173 15.44 -18.32 2.42
CA ALA A 173 14.45 -19.33 2.08
C ALA A 173 13.79 -19.94 3.34
N LYS A 174 14.56 -20.15 4.42
CA LYS A 174 13.99 -20.62 5.70
C LYS A 174 13.05 -19.62 6.35
N VAL A 175 13.36 -18.32 6.27
CA VAL A 175 12.47 -17.27 6.80
C VAL A 175 11.18 -17.23 5.99
N LEU A 176 11.27 -17.32 4.67
CA LEU A 176 10.11 -17.40 3.78
C LEU A 176 9.26 -18.66 4.04
N GLU A 177 9.88 -19.84 4.20
CA GLU A 177 9.17 -21.09 4.49
C GLU A 177 8.42 -21.01 5.83
N SER A 178 9.07 -20.47 6.87
CA SER A 178 8.46 -20.23 8.19
C SER A 178 7.25 -19.29 8.09
N ALA A 179 7.39 -18.20 7.35
CA ALA A 179 6.31 -17.24 7.13
C ALA A 179 5.12 -17.87 6.40
N GLN A 180 5.38 -18.60 5.31
CA GLN A 180 4.34 -19.30 4.54
C GLN A 180 3.64 -20.37 5.38
N LYS A 181 4.41 -21.15 6.16
CA LYS A 181 3.85 -22.17 7.07
C LYS A 181 2.94 -21.55 8.12
N SER A 182 3.31 -20.41 8.69
CA SER A 182 2.45 -19.73 9.66
C SER A 182 1.14 -19.25 9.04
N LEU A 183 1.19 -18.64 7.87
CA LEU A 183 -0.01 -18.11 7.24
C LEU A 183 -0.94 -19.23 6.77
N ASN A 184 -0.38 -20.33 6.23
CA ASN A 184 -1.15 -21.50 5.80
C ASN A 184 -1.75 -22.32 6.95
N ALA A 185 -1.38 -22.04 8.21
CA ALA A 185 -1.99 -22.68 9.38
C ALA A 185 -3.41 -22.15 9.67
N GLU A 186 -3.73 -20.94 9.20
CA GLU A 186 -5.05 -20.35 9.36
C GLU A 186 -5.96 -20.73 8.18
N ARG A 187 -7.18 -21.17 8.49
CA ARG A 187 -8.08 -21.77 7.50
C ARG A 187 -8.56 -20.78 6.45
N ASP A 188 -8.82 -19.54 6.84
CA ASP A 188 -9.44 -18.53 5.96
C ASP A 188 -8.40 -17.69 5.21
N LEU A 189 -7.10 -17.99 5.38
CA LEU A 189 -6.01 -17.28 4.75
C LEU A 189 -5.59 -17.96 3.46
N LYS A 190 -5.45 -17.15 2.41
CA LYS A 190 -4.85 -17.55 1.14
C LYS A 190 -3.76 -16.55 0.79
N ILE A 191 -2.52 -17.04 0.74
CA ILE A 191 -1.36 -16.24 0.38
C ILE A 191 -1.41 -15.90 -1.12
N ASP A 192 -1.33 -14.62 -1.44
CA ASP A 192 -1.08 -14.18 -2.82
C ASP A 192 0.44 -14.07 -3.06
N TYR A 193 1.15 -13.44 -2.12
CA TYR A 193 2.61 -13.51 -2.06
C TYR A 193 3.14 -13.28 -0.65
N VAL A 194 4.32 -13.86 -0.39
CA VAL A 194 5.22 -13.52 0.70
C VAL A 194 6.61 -13.39 0.10
N LYS A 195 7.19 -12.20 0.16
CA LYS A 195 8.48 -11.89 -0.47
C LYS A 195 9.35 -11.09 0.49
N ILE A 196 10.66 -11.25 0.38
CA ILE A 196 11.63 -10.43 1.08
C ILE A 196 12.42 -9.69 0.02
N CYS A 197 12.33 -8.36 0.04
CA CYS A 197 12.83 -7.51 -1.01
C CYS A 197 13.69 -6.40 -0.42
N HIS A 198 14.50 -5.76 -1.28
CA HIS A 198 15.21 -4.54 -0.94
C HIS A 198 14.22 -3.35 -0.91
N ALA A 199 14.28 -2.53 0.13
CA ALA A 199 13.31 -1.47 0.42
C ALA A 199 13.18 -0.38 -0.66
N GLN A 200 14.18 -0.23 -1.54
CA GLN A 200 14.15 0.79 -2.59
C GLN A 200 13.84 0.24 -3.98
N THR A 201 14.35 -0.95 -4.31
CA THR A 201 14.24 -1.54 -5.65
C THR A 201 13.08 -2.53 -5.74
N LEU A 202 12.64 -3.06 -4.59
CA LEU A 202 11.68 -4.16 -4.45
C LEU A 202 12.11 -5.46 -5.12
N GLU A 203 13.37 -5.56 -5.52
CA GLU A 203 13.97 -6.81 -5.99
C GLU A 203 14.13 -7.77 -4.81
N GLU A 204 13.91 -9.07 -5.05
CA GLU A 204 14.11 -10.12 -4.05
C GLU A 204 15.58 -10.17 -3.62
N VAL A 205 15.82 -10.36 -2.32
CA VAL A 205 17.18 -10.39 -1.76
C VAL A 205 17.67 -11.81 -1.53
N ASP A 206 18.96 -12.06 -1.79
CA ASP A 206 19.62 -13.33 -1.46
C ASP A 206 20.27 -13.32 -0.07
N ALA A 207 20.44 -12.14 0.53
CA ALA A 207 21.03 -11.95 1.84
C ALA A 207 20.35 -10.77 2.57
N PHE A 208 20.28 -10.86 3.90
CA PHE A 208 19.68 -9.81 4.71
C PHE A 208 20.62 -8.62 4.92
N ASP A 209 20.03 -7.44 4.88
CA ASP A 209 20.61 -6.16 5.28
C ASP A 209 19.55 -5.24 5.92
N HIS A 210 19.95 -4.04 6.33
CA HIS A 210 19.06 -3.05 6.95
C HIS A 210 17.93 -2.54 6.03
N GLU A 211 18.03 -2.79 4.72
CA GLU A 211 17.01 -2.43 3.73
C GLU A 211 16.10 -3.62 3.39
N SER A 212 16.29 -4.79 4.03
CA SER A 212 15.49 -5.99 3.78
C SER A 212 14.11 -5.86 4.42
N VAL A 213 13.08 -5.84 3.58
CA VAL A 213 11.67 -5.73 3.96
C VAL A 213 10.89 -6.97 3.52
N MET A 214 10.15 -7.57 4.44
CA MET A 214 9.16 -8.59 4.10
C MET A 214 7.86 -7.91 3.67
N LEU A 215 7.35 -8.27 2.49
CA LEU A 215 6.07 -7.82 1.95
C LEU A 215 5.09 -8.99 1.89
N LEU A 216 3.87 -8.77 2.37
CA LEU A 216 2.81 -9.75 2.44
C LEU A 216 1.56 -9.24 1.70
N ALA A 217 0.97 -10.10 0.88
CA ALA A 217 -0.41 -9.97 0.46
C ALA A 217 -1.15 -11.28 0.70
N VAL A 218 -2.25 -11.20 1.45
CA VAL A 218 -3.03 -12.35 1.89
C VAL A 218 -4.51 -12.03 1.76
N SER A 219 -5.24 -12.90 1.09
CA SER A 219 -6.70 -12.89 1.11
C SER A 219 -7.20 -13.56 2.38
N VAL A 220 -8.01 -12.85 3.17
CA VAL A 220 -8.69 -13.34 4.37
C VAL A 220 -10.18 -13.42 4.04
N GLY A 221 -10.67 -14.63 3.81
CA GLY A 221 -11.98 -14.84 3.19
C GLY A 221 -12.04 -14.18 1.81
N LYS A 222 -12.86 -13.13 1.66
CA LYS A 222 -12.96 -12.34 0.42
C LYS A 222 -12.12 -11.05 0.44
N THR A 223 -11.54 -10.71 1.58
CA THR A 223 -10.88 -9.42 1.79
C THR A 223 -9.38 -9.57 1.58
N ARG A 224 -8.83 -8.86 0.60
CA ARG A 224 -7.39 -8.85 0.36
C ARG A 224 -6.69 -7.81 1.23
N LEU A 225 -5.79 -8.28 2.09
CA LEU A 225 -4.99 -7.46 3.00
C LEU A 225 -3.52 -7.46 2.56
N ILE A 226 -2.84 -6.36 2.86
CA ILE A 226 -1.40 -6.22 2.69
C ILE A 226 -0.79 -5.75 4.00
N ASP A 227 0.43 -6.21 4.29
CA ASP A 227 1.25 -5.72 5.40
C ASP A 227 2.73 -5.88 5.01
N ASN A 228 3.62 -5.17 5.70
CA ASN A 228 5.06 -5.25 5.50
C ASN A 228 5.84 -4.86 6.75
N GLY A 229 7.11 -5.30 6.81
CA GLY A 229 8.00 -4.98 7.93
C GLY A 229 9.46 -5.23 7.59
N PHE A 230 10.33 -4.35 8.10
CA PHE A 230 11.79 -4.56 8.06
C PHE A 230 12.18 -5.76 8.93
N LEU A 231 13.24 -6.45 8.53
CA LEU A 231 13.73 -7.65 9.20
C LEU A 231 14.93 -7.41 10.12
N LEU A 232 15.60 -6.26 9.99
CA LEU A 232 16.75 -5.81 10.77
C LEU A 232 16.52 -4.42 11.37
#